data_AF-A0A7C5QR27-F1
#
_entry.id   AF-A0A7C5QR27-F1
#
_cell.length_a   1.000
_cell.length_b   1.000
_cell.length_c   1.000
_cell.angle_alpha   90.00
_cell.angle_beta   90.00
_cell.angle_gamma   90.00
#
_symmetry.space_group_name_H-M   'P 1'
#
loop_
_entity.id
_entity.type
_entity.pdbx_description
1 polymer ?
#
loop_
_entity_poly.entity_id
_entity_poly.type
_entity_poly.pdbx_seq_one_letter_code
_entity_poly.pdbx_strand_id
1 'polypeptide(L)'
;MVRQWRKYVREIARAVSKVLPDAKVYVFGSVVKGEAVGGSDVDILVVSQHTPASNLERARVKLRIEEEAGLPLYHPFEIHLVDEEEAEWYYRRVKELTKADCLLSDSCGGNL
;
A
#
# COMPACT_ATOMS: atom_id res chain seq x y z
N MET A 1 -10.33 -6.61 13.45
CA MET A 1 -9.44 -6.63 12.25
C MET A 1 -8.99 -5.22 11.84
N VAL A 2 -9.89 -4.22 11.76
CA VAL A 2 -9.55 -2.83 11.38
C VAL A 2 -8.54 -2.15 12.32
N ARG A 3 -8.56 -2.39 13.64
CA ARG A 3 -7.63 -1.70 14.58
C ARG A 3 -6.13 -1.96 14.33
N GLN A 4 -5.76 -2.94 13.52
CA GLN A 4 -4.36 -3.29 13.23
C GLN A 4 -3.94 -3.06 11.78
N TRP A 5 -4.77 -2.46 10.91
CA TRP A 5 -4.43 -2.24 9.50
C TRP A 5 -3.11 -1.45 9.34
N ARG A 6 -2.85 -0.49 10.22
CA ARG A 6 -1.59 0.26 10.26
C ARG A 6 -0.37 -0.62 10.49
N LYS A 7 -0.49 -1.70 11.28
CA LYS A 7 0.59 -2.67 11.47
C LYS A 7 0.85 -3.43 10.17
N TYR A 8 -0.19 -3.95 9.54
CA TYR A 8 -0.06 -4.66 8.27
C TYR A 8 0.49 -3.78 7.16
N VAL A 9 0.01 -2.54 7.02
CA VAL A 9 0.57 -1.56 6.07
C VAL A 9 2.06 -1.32 6.32
N ARG A 10 2.50 -1.25 7.58
CA ARG A 10 3.93 -1.12 7.90
C ARG A 10 4.73 -2.35 7.46
N GLU A 11 4.22 -3.56 7.67
CA GLU A 11 4.89 -4.77 7.20
C GLU A 11 4.89 -4.86 5.67
N ILE A 12 3.81 -4.46 5.01
CA ILE A 12 3.73 -4.38 3.54
C ILE A 12 4.73 -3.36 3.01
N ALA A 13 4.82 -2.16 3.59
CA ALA A 13 5.78 -1.16 3.17
C ALA A 13 7.24 -1.66 3.32
N ARG A 14 7.54 -2.38 4.41
CA ARG A 14 8.84 -3.03 4.60
C ARG A 14 9.09 -4.11 3.54
N ALA A 15 8.12 -4.97 3.27
CA ALA A 15 8.22 -5.99 2.23
C ALA A 15 8.45 -5.36 0.85
N VAL A 16 7.69 -4.33 0.51
CA VAL A 16 7.89 -3.55 -0.71
C VAL A 16 9.31 -3.01 -0.79
N SER A 17 9.85 -2.40 0.27
CA SER A 17 11.22 -1.86 0.25
C SER A 17 12.31 -2.92 0.02
N LYS A 18 12.05 -4.19 0.35
CA LYS A 18 12.96 -5.31 0.08
C LYS A 18 12.83 -5.83 -1.35
N VAL A 19 11.61 -5.85 -1.88
CA VAL A 19 11.31 -6.37 -3.23
C VAL A 19 11.61 -5.33 -4.32
N LEU A 20 11.29 -4.06 -4.06
CA LEU A 20 11.46 -2.89 -4.93
C LEU A 20 12.06 -1.72 -4.11
N PRO A 21 13.39 -1.61 -4.02
CA PRO A 21 14.06 -0.61 -3.18
C PRO A 21 13.79 0.86 -3.57
N ASP A 22 13.38 1.11 -4.81
CA ASP A 22 13.05 2.44 -5.33
C ASP A 22 11.58 2.82 -5.12
N ALA A 23 10.76 1.88 -4.62
CA ALA A 23 9.32 2.06 -4.56
C ALA A 23 8.88 3.04 -3.47
N LYS A 24 7.89 3.87 -3.80
CA LYS A 24 7.15 4.72 -2.86
C LYS A 24 5.81 4.05 -2.55
N VAL A 25 5.48 3.97 -1.26
CA VAL A 25 4.24 3.32 -0.79
C VAL A 25 3.29 4.36 -0.22
N TYR A 26 2.05 4.31 -0.67
CA TYR A 26 0.96 5.16 -0.19
C TYR A 26 -0.26 4.30 0.17
N VAL A 27 -1.03 4.75 1.13
CA VAL A 27 -2.34 4.20 1.45
C VAL A 27 -3.39 5.20 1.00
N PHE A 28 -4.45 4.70 0.38
CA PHE A 28 -5.58 5.51 -0.04
C PHE A 28 -6.89 4.74 0.15
N GLY A 29 -7.99 5.30 -0.35
CA GLY A 29 -9.31 4.67 -0.25
C GLY A 29 -10.05 4.99 1.05
N SER A 30 -11.15 4.27 1.28
CA SER A 30 -12.08 4.52 2.39
C SER A 30 -11.45 4.36 3.78
N VAL A 31 -10.36 3.60 3.89
CA VAL A 31 -9.67 3.32 5.15
C VAL A 31 -8.96 4.52 5.73
N VAL A 32 -8.45 5.42 4.88
CA VAL A 32 -7.74 6.63 5.32
C VAL A 32 -8.70 7.65 5.96
N LYS A 33 -9.98 7.63 5.57
CA LYS A 33 -11.01 8.57 6.05
C LYS A 33 -11.53 8.29 7.47
N GLY A 34 -11.02 7.27 8.15
CA GLY A 34 -11.55 6.83 9.45
C GLY A 34 -12.90 6.10 9.37
N GLU A 35 -13.41 5.87 8.15
CA GLU A 35 -14.69 5.22 7.86
C GLU A 35 -14.57 3.69 7.71
N ALA A 36 -13.42 3.10 8.06
CA ALA A 36 -13.18 1.68 7.91
C ALA A 36 -14.11 0.83 8.81
N VAL A 37 -15.27 0.47 8.26
CA VAL A 37 -16.12 -0.62 8.75
C VAL A 37 -15.43 -1.96 8.43
N GLY A 38 -15.71 -2.98 9.24
CA GLY A 38 -14.95 -4.23 9.35
C GLY A 38 -14.65 -5.06 8.09
N GLY A 39 -15.11 -4.64 6.91
CA GLY A 39 -14.90 -5.30 5.62
C GLY A 39 -14.51 -4.36 4.47
N SER A 40 -14.04 -3.13 4.74
CA SER A 40 -13.50 -2.26 3.68
C SER A 40 -12.09 -2.70 3.28
N ASP A 41 -11.87 -2.86 1.97
CA ASP A 41 -10.55 -3.11 1.41
C ASP A 41 -9.60 -1.92 1.69
N VAL A 42 -8.33 -2.23 1.98
CA VAL A 42 -7.25 -1.29 2.25
C VAL A 42 -6.42 -1.19 0.98
N ASP A 43 -6.61 -0.11 0.22
CA ASP A 43 -5.87 0.14 -1.00
C ASP A 43 -4.46 0.69 -0.71
N ILE A 44 -3.45 0.02 -1.28
CA ILE A 44 -2.05 0.36 -1.15
C ILE A 44 -1.48 0.63 -2.53
N LEU A 45 -1.07 1.87 -2.78
CA LEU A 45 -0.38 2.26 -4.01
C LEU A 45 1.12 2.06 -3.84
N VAL A 46 1.72 1.29 -4.74
CA VAL A 46 3.16 1.08 -4.83
C VAL A 46 3.63 1.64 -6.16
N VAL A 47 4.45 2.69 -6.10
CA VAL A 47 4.97 3.40 -7.28
C VAL A 47 6.46 3.14 -7.40
N SER A 48 6.91 2.52 -8.49
CA SER A 48 8.32 2.20 -8.73
C SER A 48 8.68 2.44 -10.20
N GLN A 49 9.91 2.86 -10.48
CA GLN A 49 10.41 2.98 -11.86
C GLN A 49 10.69 1.60 -12.47
N HIS A 50 10.84 0.58 -11.62
CA HIS A 50 11.13 -0.80 -12.02
C HIS A 50 9.86 -1.67 -12.06
N THR A 51 8.68 -1.05 -12.11
CA THR A 51 7.43 -1.79 -12.28
C THR A 51 7.43 -2.53 -13.63
N PRO A 52 7.23 -3.87 -13.65
CA PRO A 52 7.21 -4.63 -14.89
C PRO A 52 6.06 -4.21 -15.82
N ALA A 53 6.28 -4.22 -17.14
CA ALA A 53 5.21 -3.93 -18.10
C ALA A 53 4.16 -5.05 -18.20
N SER A 54 4.55 -6.30 -17.93
CA SER A 54 3.65 -7.45 -18.03
C SER A 54 2.79 -7.63 -16.77
N ASN A 55 1.48 -7.78 -16.97
CA ASN A 55 0.54 -8.09 -15.88
C ASN A 55 0.94 -9.36 -15.11
N LEU A 56 1.50 -10.37 -15.79
CA LEU A 56 1.95 -11.60 -15.14
C LEU A 56 3.15 -11.35 -14.21
N GLU A 57 4.08 -10.49 -14.64
CA GLU A 57 5.25 -10.15 -13.82
C GLU A 57 4.85 -9.24 -12.65
N ARG A 58 3.96 -8.27 -12.87
CA ARG A 58 3.35 -7.48 -11.79
C ARG A 58 2.69 -8.38 -10.76
N ALA A 59 1.91 -9.39 -11.19
CA ALA A 59 1.29 -10.35 -10.28
C ALA A 59 2.33 -11.12 -9.45
N ARG A 60 3.45 -11.55 -10.05
CA ARG A 60 4.55 -12.19 -9.32
C ARG A 60 5.19 -11.27 -8.29
N VAL A 61 5.37 -9.99 -8.63
CA VAL A 61 5.91 -9.00 -7.68
C VAL A 61 4.95 -8.78 -6.50
N LYS A 62 3.64 -8.67 -6.78
CA LYS A 62 2.61 -8.55 -5.73
C LYS A 62 2.62 -9.77 -4.79
N LEU A 63 2.61 -10.99 -5.33
CA LEU A 63 2.68 -12.22 -4.53
C LEU A 63 3.93 -12.25 -3.63
N ARG A 64 5.10 -11.87 -4.16
CA ARG A 64 6.33 -11.79 -3.37
C ARG A 64 6.23 -10.78 -2.23
N ILE A 65 5.57 -9.64 -2.45
CA ILE A 65 5.32 -8.63 -1.40
C ILE A 65 4.37 -9.21 -0.33
N GLU A 66 3.30 -9.88 -0.72
CA GLU A 66 2.33 -10.49 0.20
C GLU A 66 2.98 -11.58 1.08
N GLU A 67 3.81 -12.44 0.47
CA GLU A 67 4.59 -13.48 1.16
C GLU A 67 5.60 -12.87 2.14
N GLU A 68 6.39 -11.89 1.70
CA GLU A 68 7.41 -11.21 2.53
C GLU A 68 6.77 -10.41 3.67
N ALA A 69 5.57 -9.85 3.46
CA ALA A 69 4.80 -9.17 4.49
C ALA A 69 4.10 -10.15 5.46
N GLY A 70 4.14 -11.46 5.18
CA GLY A 70 3.50 -12.49 5.99
C GLY A 70 1.98 -12.34 6.04
N LEU A 71 1.36 -11.90 4.94
CA LEU A 71 -0.09 -11.71 4.92
C LEU A 71 -0.83 -13.06 4.94
N PRO A 72 -2.00 -13.13 5.61
CA PRO A 72 -2.85 -14.32 5.56
C PRO A 72 -3.37 -14.58 4.15
N LEU A 73 -3.64 -15.84 3.78
CA LEU A 73 -4.19 -16.20 2.46
C LEU A 73 -5.44 -15.39 2.07
N TYR A 74 -6.26 -15.02 3.05
CA TYR A 74 -7.39 -14.12 2.88
C TYR A 74 -7.15 -12.84 3.66
N HIS A 75 -7.00 -11.73 2.94
CA HIS A 75 -6.76 -10.43 3.52
C HIS A 75 -7.48 -9.32 2.74
N PRO A 76 -7.84 -8.22 3.40
CA PRO A 76 -8.52 -7.09 2.75
C PRO A 76 -7.52 -6.08 2.12
N PHE A 77 -6.25 -6.43 1.91
CA PHE A 77 -5.27 -5.51 1.32
C PHE A 77 -5.22 -5.66 -0.20
N GLU A 78 -5.39 -4.55 -0.92
CA GLU A 78 -5.24 -4.51 -2.37
C GLU A 78 -3.99 -3.71 -2.76
N ILE A 79 -3.02 -4.38 -3.39
CA ILE A 79 -1.77 -3.75 -3.83
C ILE A 79 -1.90 -3.30 -5.29
N HIS A 80 -1.88 -1.98 -5.48
CA HIS A 80 -1.82 -1.32 -6.79
C HIS A 80 -0.36 -1.03 -7.14
N LEU A 81 0.27 -1.92 -7.91
CA LEU A 81 1.64 -1.75 -8.39
C LEU A 81 1.65 -1.03 -9.73
N VAL A 82 2.23 0.17 -9.75
CA VAL A 82 2.23 1.08 -10.89
C VAL A 82 3.60 1.70 -11.13
N ASP A 83 3.84 2.17 -12.35
CA ASP A 83 4.98 3.03 -12.66
C ASP A 83 4.71 4.51 -12.35
N GLU A 84 5.68 5.38 -12.60
CA GLU A 84 5.55 6.82 -12.33
C GLU A 84 4.50 7.51 -13.22
N GLU A 85 4.31 7.05 -14.46
CA GLU A 85 3.34 7.62 -15.40
C GLU A 85 1.91 7.24 -14.98
N GLU A 86 1.69 5.96 -14.69
CA GLU A 86 0.43 5.43 -14.19
C GLU A 86 0.06 6.07 -12.83
N ALA A 87 1.04 6.35 -11.97
CA ALA A 87 0.82 7.00 -10.69
C ALA A 87 0.23 8.41 -10.82
N GLU A 88 0.49 9.13 -11.93
CA GLU A 88 -0.13 10.44 -12.16
C GLU A 88 -1.65 10.38 -12.14
N TRP A 89 -2.24 9.30 -12.66
CA TRP A 89 -3.69 9.12 -12.67
C TRP A 89 -4.24 9.10 -11.23
N TYR A 90 -3.55 8.41 -10.32
CA TYR A 90 -3.91 8.32 -8.91
C TYR A 90 -3.73 9.67 -8.22
N TYR A 91 -2.60 10.34 -8.43
CA TYR A 91 -2.34 11.65 -7.83
C TYR A 91 -3.38 12.71 -8.21
N ARG A 92 -3.97 12.62 -9.41
CA ARG A 92 -5.00 13.56 -9.87
C ARG A 92 -6.41 13.23 -9.35
N ARG A 93 -6.73 11.96 -9.12
CA ARG A 93 -8.11 11.51 -8.82
C ARG A 93 -8.35 11.14 -7.36
N VAL A 94 -7.31 10.69 -6.67
CA VAL A 94 -7.39 10.30 -5.28
C VAL A 94 -7.23 11.54 -4.41
N LYS A 95 -8.29 11.88 -3.65
CA LYS A 95 -8.33 13.09 -2.82
C LYS A 95 -7.33 13.04 -1.66
N GLU A 96 -7.08 11.85 -1.11
CA GLU A 96 -6.21 11.65 0.05
C GLU A 96 -5.29 10.45 -0.17
N LEU A 97 -4.00 10.73 -0.23
CA LEU A 97 -2.92 9.73 -0.29
C LEU A 97 -2.02 9.94 0.92
N THR A 98 -1.95 8.93 1.78
CA THR A 98 -1.07 8.97 2.96
C THR A 98 0.18 8.15 2.67
N LYS A 99 1.36 8.78 2.70
CA LYS A 99 2.62 8.04 2.53
C LYS A 99 2.81 7.07 3.70
N ALA A 100 3.16 5.81 3.41
CA ALA A 100 3.34 4.78 4.43
C ALA A 100 4.51 5.13 5.39
N ASP A 101 5.53 5.85 4.91
CA ASP A 101 6.64 6.34 5.74
C ASP A 101 6.18 7.20 6.91
N CYS A 102 5.14 8.03 6.71
CA CYS A 102 4.55 8.84 7.78
C CYS A 102 3.85 7.97 8.84
N LEU A 103 3.39 6.78 8.47
CA LEU A 103 2.81 5.79 9.39
C LEU A 103 3.90 4.97 10.12
N LEU A 104 5.15 5.00 9.65
CA LEU A 104 6.30 4.30 10.24
C LEU A 104 6.98 5.13 11.33
N SER A 105 6.87 6.46 11.29
CA SER A 105 7.34 7.35 12.34
C SER A 105 6.27 7.52 13.43
N ASP A 106 6.56 7.16 14.67
CA ASP A 106 5.69 7.33 15.85
C ASP A 106 5.30 8.80 16.17
N SER A 107 5.60 9.74 15.29
CA SER A 107 5.34 11.18 15.38
C SER A 107 4.11 11.67 14.61
N CYS A 108 3.38 10.81 13.89
CA CYS A 108 2.07 11.18 13.32
C CYS A 108 0.94 11.13 14.38
N GLY A 109 1.09 11.98 15.40
CA GLY A 109 -0.01 12.46 16.22
C GLY A 109 -0.82 13.49 15.44
N GLY A 110 -1.71 13.02 14.58
CA GLY A 110 -2.88 13.80 14.17
C GLY A 110 -3.96 13.57 15.22
N ASN A 111 -4.40 14.65 15.87
CA ASN A 111 -5.43 14.63 16.90
C ASN A 111 -6.68 13.81 16.50
N LEU A 112 -7.27 13.23 17.54
CA LEU A 112 -8.67 12.76 17.64
C LEU A 112 -9.65 13.52 16.73
#